data_AF-A0A941FMT4-F1
#
_entry.id   AF-A0A941FMT4-F1
#
_cell.length_a   1.000
_cell.length_b   1.000
_cell.length_c   1.000
_cell.angle_alpha   90.00
_cell.angle_beta   90.00
_cell.angle_gamma   90.00
#
_symmetry.space_group_name_H-M   'P 1'
#
loop_
_entity.id
_entity.type
_entity.pdbx_description
1 polymer ?
#
loop_
_entity_poly.entity_id
_entity_poly.type
_entity_poly.pdbx_seq_one_letter_code
_entity_poly.pdbx_strand_id
1 'polypeptide(L)'
;MIGSGNTDSKGNFKVKISKQKAGTKLSVTATDLAKRESKAATVTVLDKTAPDAPKVNEVSDKATKVTGKAEIGSTVTVKHSNKNIGTAKADSKGTSPSKSARKKQGPHYTSQQKTKRAIQE
;
A
#
# COMPACT_ATOMS: atom_id res chain seq x y z
N MET A 1 -25.25 -13.61 2.43
CA MET A 1 -25.38 -12.47 3.38
C MET A 1 -24.13 -12.41 4.25
N ILE A 2 -23.52 -11.23 4.44
CA ILE A 2 -22.24 -11.08 5.20
C ILE A 2 -22.40 -10.35 6.55
N GLY A 3 -23.61 -9.88 6.85
CA GLY A 3 -24.00 -9.29 8.12
C GLY A 3 -25.40 -8.68 8.04
N SER A 4 -26.00 -8.46 9.21
CA SER A 4 -27.26 -7.75 9.39
C SER A 4 -27.24 -7.06 10.76
N GLY A 5 -28.02 -6.00 10.92
CA GLY A 5 -28.17 -5.32 12.21
C GLY A 5 -29.33 -4.34 12.19
N ASN A 6 -29.79 -3.96 13.37
CA ASN A 6 -30.86 -3.00 13.55
C ASN A 6 -30.31 -1.58 13.65
N THR A 7 -31.14 -0.60 13.31
CA THR A 7 -30.86 0.81 13.57
C THR A 7 -31.14 1.16 15.03
N ASP A 8 -30.42 2.13 15.57
CA ASP A 8 -30.74 2.75 16.86
C ASP A 8 -31.94 3.72 16.74
N SER A 9 -32.35 4.31 17.86
CA SER A 9 -33.46 5.27 17.92
C SER A 9 -33.23 6.58 17.15
N LYS A 10 -32.01 6.80 16.65
CA LYS A 10 -31.62 7.95 15.82
C LYS A 10 -31.40 7.55 14.36
N GLY A 11 -31.62 6.28 14.00
CA GLY A 11 -31.43 5.76 12.65
C GLY A 11 -30.00 5.34 12.30
N ASN A 12 -29.05 5.33 13.25
CA ASN A 12 -27.69 4.87 12.98
C ASN A 12 -27.63 3.34 13.03
N PHE A 13 -26.77 2.74 12.21
CA PHE A 13 -26.54 1.29 12.22
C PHE A 13 -25.05 0.97 12.42
N LYS A 14 -24.78 -0.17 13.06
CA LYS A 14 -23.44 -0.76 13.15
C LYS A 14 -23.57 -2.25 12.96
N VAL A 15 -22.99 -2.78 11.88
CA VAL A 15 -23.03 -4.21 11.56
C VAL A 15 -21.61 -4.75 11.61
N LYS A 16 -21.39 -5.79 12.41
CA LYS A 16 -20.12 -6.51 12.41
C LYS A 16 -20.11 -7.48 11.22
N ILE A 17 -19.10 -7.35 10.37
CA ILE A 17 -18.89 -8.23 9.21
C ILE A 17 -17.48 -8.79 9.22
N SER A 18 -17.28 -9.94 8.57
CA SER A 18 -15.96 -10.50 8.32
C SER A 18 -15.17 -9.63 7.34
N LYS A 19 -13.83 -9.65 7.43
CA LYS A 19 -12.94 -8.90 6.52
C LYS A 19 -13.21 -9.28 5.07
N GLN A 20 -13.36 -8.27 4.21
CA GLN A 20 -13.57 -8.43 2.78
C GLN A 20 -12.27 -8.14 2.01
N LYS A 21 -12.12 -8.75 0.83
CA LYS A 21 -10.99 -8.44 -0.07
C LYS A 21 -11.18 -7.04 -0.66
N ALA A 22 -10.07 -6.34 -0.91
CA ALA A 22 -10.11 -5.08 -1.66
C ALA A 22 -10.74 -5.29 -3.05
N GLY A 23 -11.46 -4.27 -3.54
CA GLY A 23 -12.21 -4.33 -4.80
C GLY A 23 -13.56 -5.04 -4.71
N THR A 24 -13.90 -5.68 -3.58
CA THR A 24 -15.22 -6.31 -3.41
C THR A 24 -16.31 -5.25 -3.37
N LYS A 25 -17.37 -5.40 -4.17
CA LYS A 25 -18.57 -4.56 -4.11
C LYS A 25 -19.53 -5.11 -3.06
N LEU A 26 -19.92 -4.28 -2.10
CA LEU A 26 -20.92 -4.59 -1.09
C LEU A 26 -22.24 -3.93 -1.49
N SER A 27 -23.33 -4.64 -1.26
CA SER A 27 -24.71 -4.16 -1.44
C SER A 27 -25.37 -4.10 -0.08
N VAL A 28 -25.93 -2.93 0.27
CA VAL A 28 -26.61 -2.68 1.54
C VAL A 28 -28.04 -2.27 1.26
N THR A 29 -28.98 -2.99 1.83
CA THR A 29 -30.42 -2.68 1.78
C THR A 29 -30.95 -2.54 3.20
N ALA A 30 -32.05 -1.80 3.34
CA ALA A 30 -32.78 -1.66 4.59
C ALA A 30 -34.20 -2.20 4.39
N THR A 31 -34.76 -2.80 5.43
CA THR A 31 -36.13 -3.31 5.45
C THR A 31 -36.90 -2.62 6.57
N ASP A 32 -38.06 -2.04 6.25
CA ASP A 32 -38.92 -1.38 7.26
C ASP A 32 -39.80 -2.39 8.04
N LEU A 33 -40.54 -1.91 9.05
CA LEU A 33 -41.44 -2.76 9.85
C LEU A 33 -42.60 -3.35 9.03
N ALA A 34 -42.95 -2.71 7.91
CA ALA A 34 -43.95 -3.21 6.95
C ALA A 34 -43.35 -4.21 5.94
N LYS A 35 -42.08 -4.63 6.15
CA LYS A 35 -41.35 -5.58 5.31
C LYS A 35 -41.11 -5.11 3.87
N ARG A 36 -41.01 -3.79 3.65
CA ARG A 36 -40.62 -3.21 2.36
C ARG A 36 -39.12 -2.97 2.34
N GLU A 37 -38.47 -3.41 1.27
CA GLU A 37 -37.02 -3.25 1.07
C GLU A 37 -36.69 -1.95 0.33
N SER A 38 -35.59 -1.29 0.71
CA SER A 38 -35.06 -0.12 0.03
C SER A 38 -34.37 -0.48 -1.29
N LYS A 39 -34.09 0.52 -2.12
CA LYS A 39 -33.06 0.38 -3.15
C LYS A 39 -31.70 0.08 -2.49
N ALA A 40 -30.86 -0.67 -3.19
CA ALA A 40 -29.53 -1.01 -2.72
C ALA A 40 -28.56 0.18 -2.80
N ALA A 41 -27.84 0.44 -1.71
CA ALA A 41 -26.63 1.25 -1.72
C ALA A 41 -25.42 0.36 -2.00
N THR A 42 -24.51 0.81 -2.87
CA THR A 42 -23.29 0.05 -3.21
C THR A 42 -22.05 0.76 -2.71
N VAL A 43 -21.11 -0.01 -2.16
CA VAL A 43 -19.80 0.49 -1.71
C VAL A 43 -18.71 -0.49 -2.11
N THR A 44 -17.58 0.02 -2.58
CA THR A 44 -16.41 -0.81 -2.92
C THR A 44 -15.44 -0.82 -1.76
N VAL A 45 -14.97 -2.01 -1.38
CA VAL A 45 -13.93 -2.16 -0.35
C VAL A 45 -12.62 -1.60 -0.88
N LEU A 46 -12.13 -0.53 -0.25
CA LEU A 46 -10.86 0.11 -0.63
C LEU A 46 -9.66 -0.73 -0.20
N ASP A 47 -8.63 -0.75 -1.04
CA ASP A 47 -7.33 -1.27 -0.62
C ASP A 47 -6.62 -0.23 0.27
N LYS A 48 -6.20 -0.67 1.45
CA LYS A 48 -5.41 0.13 2.39
C LYS A 48 -4.17 -0.61 2.87
N THR A 49 -3.83 -1.71 2.18
CA THR A 49 -2.65 -2.52 2.49
C THR A 49 -1.43 -1.77 1.97
N ALA A 50 -0.51 -1.41 2.85
CA ALA A 50 0.75 -0.80 2.44
C ALA A 50 1.66 -1.87 1.82
N PRO A 51 2.52 -1.49 0.85
CA PRO A 51 3.49 -2.44 0.33
C PRO A 51 4.48 -2.93 1.38
N ASP A 52 4.98 -4.14 1.20
CA ASP A 52 6.03 -4.67 2.06
C ASP A 52 7.32 -3.85 1.97
N ALA A 53 8.02 -3.72 3.11
CA ALA A 53 9.29 -3.02 3.15
C ALA A 53 10.33 -3.72 2.26
N PRO A 54 11.13 -2.97 1.47
CA PRO A 54 12.16 -3.56 0.64
C PRO A 54 13.28 -4.17 1.51
N LYS A 55 13.76 -5.34 1.11
CA LYS A 55 14.98 -5.96 1.65
C LYS A 55 16.16 -5.57 0.78
N VAL A 56 17.22 -5.03 1.38
CA VAL A 56 18.39 -4.53 0.67
C VAL A 56 19.59 -5.43 0.99
N ASN A 57 20.34 -5.81 -0.03
CA ASN A 57 21.59 -6.54 0.13
C ASN A 57 22.69 -5.63 0.69
N GLU A 58 23.78 -6.20 1.18
CA GLU A 58 24.92 -5.41 1.64
C GLU A 58 25.48 -4.51 0.53
N VAL A 59 25.84 -3.29 0.92
CA VAL A 59 26.41 -2.27 0.03
C VAL A 59 27.77 -1.89 0.59
N SER A 60 28.84 -2.14 -0.17
CA SER A 60 30.19 -1.75 0.20
C SER A 60 30.59 -0.40 -0.39
N ASP A 61 31.72 0.13 0.05
CA ASP A 61 32.38 1.33 -0.48
C ASP A 61 32.76 1.22 -1.97
N LYS A 62 32.86 -0.02 -2.48
CA LYS A 62 33.10 -0.34 -3.89
C LYS A 62 31.82 -0.59 -4.68
N ALA A 63 30.67 -0.70 -4.01
CA ALA A 63 29.41 -1.00 -4.65
C ALA A 63 28.95 0.17 -5.54
N THR A 64 28.73 -0.12 -6.81
CA THR A 64 28.16 0.83 -7.79
C THR A 64 26.66 0.65 -7.97
N LYS A 65 26.07 -0.30 -7.26
CA LYS A 65 24.66 -0.70 -7.36
C LYS A 65 24.13 -1.07 -5.98
N VAL A 66 22.87 -0.73 -5.72
CA VAL A 66 22.11 -1.22 -4.57
C VAL A 66 21.18 -2.30 -5.09
N THR A 67 21.22 -3.50 -4.53
CA THR A 67 20.33 -4.59 -4.96
C THR A 67 19.46 -5.05 -3.81
N GLY A 68 18.31 -5.64 -4.13
CA GLY A 68 17.34 -6.03 -3.11
C GLY A 68 16.08 -6.63 -3.69
N LYS A 69 15.16 -6.98 -2.80
CA LYS A 69 13.81 -7.45 -3.13
C LYS A 69 12.79 -6.46 -2.57
N ALA A 70 11.77 -6.16 -3.35
CA ALA A 70 10.62 -5.38 -2.94
C ALA A 70 9.37 -6.00 -3.57
N GLU A 71 8.20 -5.57 -3.13
CA GLU A 71 6.94 -6.04 -3.71
C GLU A 71 6.85 -5.69 -5.19
N ILE A 72 6.47 -6.67 -6.02
CA ILE A 72 6.40 -6.50 -7.47
C ILE A 72 5.44 -5.36 -7.84
N GLY A 73 5.86 -4.50 -8.77
CA GLY A 73 5.10 -3.34 -9.20
C GLY A 73 5.33 -2.10 -8.34
N SER A 74 5.91 -2.23 -7.14
CA SER A 74 6.27 -1.10 -6.29
C SER A 74 7.46 -0.30 -6.82
N THR A 75 7.57 0.97 -6.38
CA THR A 75 8.69 1.85 -6.71
C THR A 75 9.63 1.96 -5.51
N VAL A 76 10.86 1.51 -5.68
CA VAL A 76 11.95 1.67 -4.71
C VAL A 76 12.64 3.01 -4.97
N THR A 77 12.86 3.78 -3.91
CA THR A 77 13.60 5.05 -3.97
C THR A 77 14.78 4.98 -3.01
N VAL A 78 15.98 5.22 -3.53
CA VAL A 78 17.21 5.31 -2.74
C VAL A 78 17.48 6.78 -2.46
N LYS A 79 17.73 7.11 -1.19
CA LYS A 79 18.00 8.49 -0.75
C LYS A 79 19.31 8.58 0.01
N HIS A 80 19.96 9.73 -0.11
CA HIS A 80 21.02 10.15 0.79
C HIS A 80 20.71 11.56 1.30
N SER A 81 20.73 11.75 2.62
CA SER A 81 20.42 13.04 3.25
C SER A 81 19.12 13.66 2.72
N ASN A 82 18.06 12.83 2.64
CA ASN A 82 16.74 13.15 2.07
C ASN A 82 16.70 13.49 0.57
N LYS A 83 17.84 13.53 -0.13
CA LYS A 83 17.91 13.69 -1.59
C LYS A 83 17.74 12.34 -2.27
N ASN A 84 16.85 12.26 -3.26
CA ASN A 84 16.71 11.08 -4.10
C ASN A 84 17.97 10.93 -4.95
N ILE A 85 18.64 9.77 -4.82
CA ILE A 85 19.85 9.42 -5.58
C ILE A 85 19.61 8.27 -6.56
N GLY A 86 18.43 7.65 -6.52
CA GLY A 86 18.02 6.66 -7.51
C GLY A 86 16.59 6.18 -7.29
N THR A 87 15.96 5.71 -8.36
CA THR A 87 14.64 5.07 -8.34
C THR A 87 14.64 3.84 -9.21
N ALA A 88 13.80 2.87 -8.86
CA ALA A 88 13.67 1.63 -9.61
C ALA A 88 12.29 1.02 -9.38
N LYS A 89 11.70 0.41 -10.42
CA LYS A 89 10.49 -0.41 -10.26
C LYS A 89 10.90 -1.82 -9.88
N ALA A 90 10.24 -2.40 -8.89
CA ALA A 90 10.40 -3.81 -8.58
C ALA A 90 9.66 -4.64 -9.63
N ASP A 91 10.39 -5.45 -10.38
CA ASP A 91 9.82 -6.42 -11.31
C ASP A 91 9.82 -7.83 -10.70
N SER A 92 9.32 -8.82 -11.46
CA SER A 92 9.26 -10.22 -11.03
C SER A 92 10.63 -10.87 -10.80
N LYS A 93 11.74 -10.22 -11.16
CA LYS A 93 13.11 -10.71 -10.96
C LYS A 93 13.87 -9.99 -9.84
N GLY A 94 13.29 -8.96 -9.23
CA GLY A 94 13.92 -8.16 -8.17
C GLY A 94 14.57 -6.87 -8.70
N THR A 95 14.71 -5.88 -7.81
CA THR A 95 15.02 -4.50 -8.19
C THR A 95 16.47 -4.33 -8.66
N SER A 96 16.67 -3.78 -9.87
CA SER A 96 17.95 -3.23 -10.33
C SER A 96 17.83 -1.70 -10.51
N PRO A 97 18.51 -0.87 -9.70
CA PRO A 97 18.51 0.57 -9.92
C PRO A 97 19.28 0.93 -11.19
N SER A 98 18.60 1.65 -12.08
CA SER A 98 19.14 2.17 -13.33
C SER A 98 19.65 3.62 -13.15
N LYS A 99 20.96 3.77 -13.38
CA LYS A 99 21.77 4.98 -13.68
C LYS A 99 22.35 5.86 -12.54
N SER A 100 23.59 5.51 -12.18
CA SER A 100 24.87 6.21 -12.44
C SER A 100 24.97 7.75 -12.29
N ALA A 101 25.71 8.20 -11.27
CA ALA A 101 26.65 9.32 -11.37
C ALA A 101 27.79 9.16 -10.33
N ARG A 102 29.02 9.01 -10.83
CA ARG A 102 30.28 8.90 -10.08
C ARG A 102 30.75 10.28 -9.58
N LYS A 103 31.03 10.45 -8.27
CA LYS A 103 32.32 10.98 -7.74
C LYS A 103 32.38 11.13 -6.20
N LYS A 104 33.46 10.53 -5.66
CA LYS A 104 34.35 10.89 -4.52
C LYS A 104 33.89 10.69 -3.06
N GLN A 105 34.52 9.67 -2.47
CA GLN A 105 35.12 9.56 -1.11
C GLN A 105 34.28 9.94 0.12
N GLY A 106 33.73 8.90 0.77
CA GLY A 106 33.47 8.71 2.23
C GLY A 106 32.71 9.77 3.04
N PRO A 107 32.17 9.45 4.24
CA PRO A 107 32.00 8.16 4.89
C PRO A 107 30.51 7.73 5.03
N HIS A 108 30.30 6.45 5.35
CA HIS A 108 29.08 5.84 5.91
C HIS A 108 27.71 6.31 5.38
N TYR A 109 27.15 5.53 4.46
CA TYR A 109 25.76 5.70 4.02
C TYR A 109 24.85 4.75 4.81
N THR A 110 24.30 5.24 5.92
CA THR A 110 23.15 4.61 6.58
C THR A 110 21.88 4.93 5.79
N SER A 111 21.24 3.89 5.24
CA SER A 111 19.95 3.98 4.55
C SER A 111 18.84 4.32 5.56
N GLN A 112 18.40 5.58 5.58
CA GLN A 112 17.20 6.00 6.32
C GLN A 112 15.96 5.76 5.45
N GLN A 113 15.14 4.80 5.88
CA GLN A 113 13.89 4.39 5.25
C GLN A 113 12.83 5.49 5.40
N LYS A 114 12.32 6.04 4.30
CA LYS A 114 11.10 6.86 4.32
C LYS A 114 10.19 6.48 3.17
N THR A 115 9.25 5.58 3.45
CA THR A 115 8.21 5.13 2.53
C THR A 115 7.14 6.21 2.45
N LYS A 116 7.02 6.88 1.29
CA LYS A 116 5.88 7.75 0.97
C LYS A 116 4.70 6.83 0.66
N ARG A 117 3.60 7.01 1.41
CA ARG A 117 2.29 6.42 1.10
C ARG A 117 1.90 6.83 -0.33
N ALA A 118 1.72 5.84 -1.20
CA ALA A 118 0.96 6.04 -2.42
C ALA A 118 -0.52 6.07 -2.02
N ILE A 119 -1.11 7.25 -2.13
CA ILE A 119 -2.56 7.41 -2.18
C ILE A 119 -2.92 7.07 -3.62
N GLN A 120 -3.69 6.01 -3.83
CA GLN A 120 -4.55 5.90 -5.02
C GLN A 120 -5.98 6.16 -4.54
N GLU A 121 -6.72 6.85 -5.40
CA GLU A 121 -7.96 7.61 -5.18
C GLU A 121 -9.02 6.99 -4.26
#